data_AF-A0A353PB68-F1
#
_entry.id   AF-A0A353PB68-F1
#
_cell.length_a   1.000
_cell.length_b   1.000
_cell.length_c   1.000
_cell.angle_alpha   90.00
_cell.angle_beta   90.00
_cell.angle_gamma   90.00
#
_symmetry.space_group_name_H-M   'P 1'
#
loop_
_entity.id
_entity.type
_entity.pdbx_description
1 polymer ?
#
loop_
_entity_poly.entity_id
_entity_poly.type
_entity_poly.pdbx_seq_one_letter_code
_entity_poly.pdbx_strand_id
1 'polypeptide(L)'
;PAKIQALVDQELALIAEMRYEPFFLTVQDLVRHARSLGILCQGRGSAANSAVCYCLGITEVDPNRMDLLFGRFISRERNEPPDIDVDF
;
A
#
# COMPACT_ATOMS: atom_id res chain seq x y z
N PRO A 1 7.37 -15.57 1.88
CA PRO A 1 7.52 -16.15 3.25
C PRO A 1 6.16 -16.23 3.95
N ALA A 2 5.90 -17.22 4.81
CA ALA A 2 4.59 -17.44 5.42
C ALA A 2 4.05 -16.23 6.22
N LYS A 3 4.93 -15.55 6.99
CA LYS A 3 4.59 -14.31 7.72
C LYS A 3 4.04 -13.23 6.79
N ILE A 4 4.68 -13.02 5.64
CA ILE A 4 4.28 -11.98 4.67
C ILE A 4 3.00 -12.35 3.96
N GLN A 5 2.81 -13.62 3.63
CA GLN A 5 1.57 -14.07 3.01
C GLN A 5 0.37 -13.84 3.94
N ALA A 6 0.50 -14.22 5.21
CA ALA A 6 -0.54 -13.94 6.21
C ALA A 6 -0.82 -12.43 6.37
N LEU A 7 0.22 -11.59 6.32
CA LEU A 7 0.06 -10.14 6.35
C LEU A 7 -0.72 -9.65 5.12
N VAL A 8 -0.29 -10.03 3.91
CA VAL A 8 -0.97 -9.65 2.66
C VAL A 8 -2.45 -10.10 2.67
N ASP A 9 -2.73 -11.32 3.11
CA ASP A 9 -4.11 -11.82 3.21
C ASP A 9 -4.97 -10.98 4.17
N GLN A 10 -4.40 -10.56 5.31
CA GLN A 10 -5.06 -9.66 6.26
C GLN A 10 -5.31 -8.27 5.66
N GLU A 11 -4.32 -7.70 4.97
CA GLU A 11 -4.46 -6.39 4.32
C GLU A 11 -5.53 -6.42 3.23
N LEU A 12 -5.50 -7.43 2.35
CA LEU A 12 -6.47 -7.59 1.26
C LEU A 12 -7.89 -7.79 1.77
N ALA A 13 -8.06 -8.59 2.83
CA ALA A 13 -9.38 -8.77 3.46
C ALA A 13 -9.96 -7.45 3.97
N LEU A 14 -9.13 -6.62 4.60
CA LEU A 14 -9.57 -5.32 5.12
C LEU A 14 -9.83 -4.30 4.00
N ILE A 15 -8.98 -4.27 2.96
CA ILE A 15 -9.19 -3.42 1.77
C ILE A 15 -10.52 -3.76 1.11
N ALA A 16 -10.85 -5.06 0.99
CA ALA A 16 -12.10 -5.51 0.40
C ALA A 16 -13.32 -5.20 1.28
N GLU A 17 -13.20 -5.41 2.60
CA GLU A 17 -14.26 -5.09 3.56
C GLU A 17 -14.63 -3.61 3.52
N MET A 18 -13.62 -2.73 3.46
CA MET A 18 -13.78 -1.28 3.42
C MET A 18 -14.05 -0.71 2.02
N ARG A 19 -14.01 -1.56 0.99
CA ARG A 19 -14.19 -1.20 -0.43
C ARG A 19 -13.18 -0.17 -0.95
N TYR A 20 -11.92 -0.31 -0.55
CA TYR A 20 -10.82 0.58 -0.97
C TYR A 20 -10.03 0.05 -2.17
N GLU A 21 -10.44 -1.05 -2.79
CA GLU A 21 -9.77 -1.64 -3.97
C GLU A 21 -9.58 -0.61 -5.10
N PRO A 22 -10.61 0.19 -5.48
CA PRO A 22 -10.44 1.16 -6.55
C PRO A 22 -9.35 2.20 -6.24
N PHE A 23 -9.19 2.57 -4.98
CA PHE A 23 -8.19 3.55 -4.57
C PHE A 23 -6.76 3.00 -4.73
N PHE A 24 -6.48 1.80 -4.23
CA PHE A 24 -5.18 1.15 -4.38
C PHE A 24 -4.80 0.94 -5.86
N LEU A 25 -5.76 0.48 -6.67
CA LEU A 25 -5.54 0.24 -8.11
C LEU A 25 -5.32 1.55 -8.87
N THR A 26 -6.03 2.62 -8.51
CA THR A 26 -5.83 3.94 -9.12
C THR A 26 -4.42 4.48 -8.83
N VAL A 27 -3.94 4.37 -7.59
CA VAL A 27 -2.57 4.78 -7.26
C VAL A 27 -1.53 3.90 -7.96
N GLN A 28 -1.76 2.59 -8.04
CA GLN A 28 -0.88 1.70 -8.80
C GLN A 28 -0.79 2.12 -10.27
N ASP A 29 -1.91 2.44 -10.90
CA ASP A 29 -1.94 2.90 -12.29
C ASP A 29 -1.18 4.21 -12.49
N LEU A 30 -1.32 5.17 -11.56
CA LEU A 30 -0.58 6.42 -11.53
C LEU A 30 0.94 6.18 -11.45
N VAL A 31 1.38 5.37 -10.49
CA VAL A 31 2.79 5.00 -10.30
C VAL A 31 3.34 4.29 -11.54
N ARG A 32 2.60 3.31 -12.07
CA ARG A 32 3.00 2.58 -13.29
C ARG A 32 3.15 3.54 -14.46
N HIS A 33 2.24 4.49 -14.61
CA HIS A 33 2.30 5.48 -15.69
C HIS A 33 3.50 6.42 -15.55
N ALA A 34 3.73 6.99 -14.36
CA ALA A 34 4.89 7.84 -14.11
C ALA A 34 6.21 7.12 -14.43
N ARG A 35 6.36 5.87 -13.97
CA ARG A 35 7.53 5.03 -14.28
C ARG A 35 7.68 4.77 -15.77
N SER A 36 6.58 4.58 -16.52
CA SER A 36 6.62 4.42 -17.97
C SER A 36 7.14 5.67 -18.71
N LEU A 37 7.02 6.84 -18.09
CA LEU A 37 7.55 8.11 -18.58
C LEU A 37 9.00 8.38 -18.10
N GLY A 38 9.58 7.47 -17.31
CA GLY A 38 10.90 7.67 -16.68
C GLY A 38 10.88 8.64 -15.50
N ILE A 39 9.70 8.96 -14.95
CA ILE A 39 9.57 9.79 -13.75
C ILE A 39 9.86 8.90 -12.53
N LEU A 40 10.85 9.31 -11.74
CA LEU A 40 11.14 8.66 -10.47
C LEU A 40 9.98 8.92 -9.51
N CYS A 41 9.41 7.87 -8.95
CA CYS A 41 8.34 8.03 -7.98
C CYS A 41 8.45 7.02 -6.85
N GLN A 42 8.03 7.45 -5.66
CA GLN A 42 8.15 6.68 -4.43
C GLN A 42 6.98 6.98 -3.49
N GLY A 43 6.35 5.93 -2.98
CA GLY A 43 5.31 6.04 -1.96
C GLY A 43 5.87 6.57 -0.64
N ARG A 44 5.15 7.52 -0.03
CA ARG A 44 5.53 8.23 1.19
C ARG A 44 4.59 7.89 2.35
N GLY A 45 5.04 8.21 3.57
CA GLY A 45 4.18 8.26 4.73
C GLY A 45 3.61 6.89 5.08
N SER A 46 2.29 6.82 5.20
CA SER A 46 1.63 5.62 5.70
C SER A 46 1.64 4.45 4.70
N ALA A 47 1.82 4.72 3.39
CA ALA A 47 1.96 3.69 2.35
C ALA A 47 3.13 2.72 2.61
N ALA A 48 4.20 3.17 3.28
CA ALA A 48 5.33 2.33 3.66
C ALA A 48 4.97 1.23 4.71
N ASN A 49 3.80 1.31 5.34
CA ASN A 49 3.32 0.33 6.33
C ASN A 49 2.43 -0.76 5.73
N SER A 50 2.37 -0.89 4.40
CA SER A 50 1.55 -1.88 3.72
C SER A 50 2.36 -2.78 2.82
N ALA A 51 2.23 -4.09 3.05
CA ALA A 51 2.78 -5.12 2.17
C ALA A 51 2.07 -5.12 0.80
N VAL A 52 0.78 -4.79 0.75
CA VAL A 52 0.05 -4.61 -0.52
C VAL A 52 0.63 -3.45 -1.32
N CYS A 53 0.90 -2.29 -0.70
CA CYS A 53 1.57 -1.17 -1.39
C CYS A 53 2.93 -1.57 -1.95
N TYR A 54 3.70 -2.38 -1.21
CA TYR A 54 4.97 -2.93 -1.71
C TYR A 54 4.75 -3.85 -2.91
N CYS A 55 3.80 -4.79 -2.82
CA CYS A 55 3.47 -5.71 -3.92
C CYS A 55 2.95 -5.01 -5.18
N LEU A 56 2.23 -3.90 -5.03
CA LEU A 56 1.76 -3.09 -6.16
C LEU A 56 2.85 -2.17 -6.73
N GLY A 57 4.03 -2.10 -6.08
CA GLY A 57 5.13 -1.23 -6.47
C GLY A 57 4.90 0.24 -6.14
N ILE A 58 3.95 0.56 -5.26
CA ILE A 58 3.68 1.92 -4.78
C ILE A 58 4.81 2.39 -3.86
N THR A 59 5.36 1.48 -3.04
CA THR A 59 6.51 1.76 -2.16
C THR A 59 7.59 0.71 -2.35
N GLU A 60 8.86 1.11 -2.23
CA GLU A 60 10.02 0.20 -2.27
C GLU A 60 10.40 -0.37 -0.89
N VAL A 61 9.56 -0.17 0.11
CA VAL A 61 9.80 -0.59 1.49
C VAL A 61 9.48 -2.07 1.70
N ASP A 62 10.51 -2.90 1.81
CA ASP A 62 10.37 -4.36 1.97
C ASP A 62 9.73 -4.73 3.32
N PRO A 63 8.54 -5.37 3.33
CA PRO A 63 7.83 -5.76 4.54
C PRO A 63 8.58 -6.83 5.38
N ASN A 64 9.60 -7.49 4.82
CA ASN A 64 10.45 -8.41 5.59
C ASN A 64 11.50 -7.69 6.44
N ARG A 65 11.84 -6.45 6.09
CA ARG A 65 12.95 -5.70 6.72
C ARG A 65 12.50 -4.77 7.84
N MET A 66 11.20 -4.57 8.00
CA MET A 66 10.63 -3.67 8.98
C MET A 66 9.43 -4.31 9.68
N ASP A 67 9.23 -3.96 10.94
CA ASP A 67 7.97 -4.25 11.63
C ASP A 67 6.93 -3.21 11.20
N LEU A 68 6.04 -3.62 10.30
CA LEU A 68 4.99 -2.76 9.77
C LEU A 68 3.88 -2.55 10.80
N LEU A 69 3.47 -1.29 10.98
CA LEU A 69 2.34 -0.92 11.84
C LEU A 69 1.06 -0.76 11.00
N PHE A 70 0.61 -1.84 10.35
CA PHE A 70 -0.51 -1.80 9.40
C PHE A 70 -1.80 -1.20 9.98
N GLY A 71 -2.10 -1.42 11.27
CA GLY A 71 -3.28 -0.82 11.92
C GLY A 71 -3.28 0.71 11.98
N ARG A 72 -2.14 1.37 11.71
CA ARG A 72 -2.05 2.83 11.54
C ARG A 72 -2.33 3.28 10.10
N PHE A 73 -2.23 2.37 9.14
CA PHE A 73 -2.46 2.63 7.72
C PHE A 73 -3.94 2.47 7.36
N ILE A 74 -4.55 1.34 7.71
CA ILE A 74 -6.00 1.10 7.54
C ILE A 74 -6.56 0.60 8.87
N SER A 75 -7.67 1.18 9.32
CA SER A 75 -8.42 0.74 10.50
C SER A 75 -9.92 0.87 10.27
N ARG A 76 -10.68 -0.14 10.72
CA ARG A 76 -12.15 -0.09 10.74
C ARG A 76 -12.68 1.07 11.59
N GLU A 77 -11.96 1.43 12.65
CA GLU A 77 -12.39 2.45 13.62
C GLU A 77 -12.28 3.88 13.07
N ARG A 78 -11.35 4.11 12.13
CA ARG A 78 -11.17 5.44 11.52
C ARG A 78 -12.25 5.76 10.49
N ASN A 79 -12.78 4.76 9.79
CA ASN A 79 -13.75 4.93 8.69
C ASN A 79 -13.34 6.01 7.66
N GLU A 80 -12.04 6.18 7.46
CA GLU A 80 -11.42 7.09 6.50
C GLU A 80 -10.51 6.27 5.57
N PRO A 81 -10.41 6.63 4.28
CA PRO A 81 -9.49 5.97 3.38
C PRO A 81 -8.03 6.12 3.87
N PRO A 82 -7.16 5.14 3.59
CA PRO A 82 -5.76 5.25 3.93
C PRO A 82 -5.11 6.42 3.19
N ASP A 83 -4.02 6.93 3.75
CA ASP A 83 -3.25 8.01 3.14
C ASP A 83 -2.11 7.43 2.28
N ILE A 84 -2.34 7.33 0.97
CA ILE A 84 -1.38 6.79 0.00
C ILE A 84 -0.79 7.94 -0.81
N ASP A 85 0.24 8.58 -0.24
CA ASP A 85 1.01 9.63 -0.90
C ASP A 85 2.08 9.04 -1.82
N VAL A 86 2.31 9.67 -2.98
CA VAL A 86 3.41 9.35 -3.89
C VAL A 86 4.11 10.64 -4.28
N ASP A 87 5.43 10.69 -4.07
CA ASP A 87 6.31 11.73 -4.58
C ASP A 87 6.71 11.38 -6.03
N PHE A 88 6.70 12.36 -6.94
CA PHE A 88 7.05 12.24 -8.38
C PHE A 88 8.15 13.22 -8.79
#